data_AF-A0A7N2LPA3-F1
#
_entry.id   AF-A0A7N2LPA3-F1
#
_cell.length_a   1.000
_cell.length_b   1.000
_cell.length_c   1.000
_cell.angle_alpha   90.00
_cell.angle_beta   90.00
_cell.angle_gamma   90.00
#
_symmetry.space_group_name_H-M   'P 1'
#
loop_
_entity.id
_entity.type
_entity.pdbx_description
1 polymer ?
#
loop_
_entity_poly.entity_id
_entity_poly.type
_entity_poly.pdbx_seq_one_letter_code
_entity_poly.pdbx_strand_id
1 'polypeptide(L)'
;MLKLFCFLQLDLKTLSVAIRFLRAKSPEQRAAVDLDTHCSEEYLEECIGPNTRRAILYQEYVKGISATGMQSNYGFEGQLYACWTHKMTRTKIELIRSAGFLVSVIHGRHDIIAQIYYARRLAEKLHPVARMIELHGGHLVSHERIEEVNQAILELIKASEVSINPNEWTNLPKNKSGWIGPRVTLIRINTEGGSNISIVLYVLSRLNIFLLYLFGLIVLAFEYG
;
A
#
# COMPACT_ATOMS: atom_id res chain seq x y z
N MET A 1 -6.00 -1.92 17.63
CA MET A 1 -6.91 -2.24 16.49
C MET A 1 -6.72 -1.11 15.46
N LEU A 2 -6.47 -1.40 14.17
CA LEU A 2 -6.09 -0.46 13.07
C LEU A 2 -4.61 0.01 12.95
N LYS A 3 -3.70 -0.90 12.59
CA LYS A 3 -2.49 -0.56 11.79
C LYS A 3 -2.48 -1.20 10.40
N LEU A 4 -3.28 -2.25 10.19
CA LEU A 4 -3.52 -2.81 8.84
C LEU A 4 -4.39 -1.88 7.97
N PHE A 5 -5.23 -1.07 8.63
CA PHE A 5 -6.04 -0.01 8.03
C PHE A 5 -5.55 1.37 8.48
N CYS A 6 -4.24 1.62 8.50
CA CYS A 6 -3.79 3.01 8.52
C CYS A 6 -4.25 3.63 7.20
N PHE A 7 -5.37 4.34 7.23
CA PHE A 7 -5.97 5.13 6.16
C PHE A 7 -5.54 4.67 4.76
N LEU A 8 -5.96 3.45 4.37
CA LEU A 8 -6.21 3.28 2.95
C LEU A 8 -7.16 4.43 2.60
N GLN A 9 -6.93 5.10 1.48
CA GLN A 9 -8.01 5.80 0.81
C GLN A 9 -9.07 4.72 0.56
N LEU A 10 -9.99 4.52 1.52
CA LEU A 10 -11.01 3.47 1.52
C LEU A 10 -12.08 3.91 0.53
N ASP A 11 -11.70 3.91 -0.73
CA ASP A 11 -12.66 4.06 -1.80
C ASP A 11 -13.50 2.79 -1.90
N LEU A 12 -14.68 2.96 -2.50
CA LEU A 12 -15.63 1.86 -2.66
C LEU A 12 -15.03 0.69 -3.45
N LYS A 13 -14.07 0.96 -4.34
CA LYS A 13 -13.36 -0.05 -5.13
C LYS A 13 -12.51 -0.95 -4.23
N THR A 14 -11.69 -0.37 -3.37
CA THR A 14 -10.83 -1.10 -2.44
C THR A 14 -11.64 -1.91 -1.44
N LEU A 15 -12.75 -1.35 -0.94
CA LEU A 15 -13.68 -2.09 -0.06
C LEU A 15 -14.33 -3.27 -0.79
N SER A 16 -14.80 -3.06 -2.03
CA SER A 16 -15.38 -4.12 -2.86
C SER A 16 -14.41 -5.26 -3.09
N VAL A 17 -13.15 -4.94 -3.42
CA VAL A 17 -12.07 -5.91 -3.61
C VAL A 17 -11.79 -6.69 -2.32
N ALA A 18 -11.70 -6.02 -1.17
CA ALA A 18 -11.49 -6.68 0.12
C ALA A 18 -12.63 -7.64 0.48
N ILE A 19 -13.88 -7.25 0.25
CA ILE A 19 -15.05 -8.13 0.47
C ILE A 19 -15.00 -9.35 -0.44
N ARG A 20 -14.72 -9.15 -1.73
CA ARG A 20 -14.60 -10.26 -2.69
C ARG A 20 -13.45 -11.19 -2.33
N PHE A 21 -12.32 -10.66 -1.87
CA PHE A 21 -11.17 -11.45 -1.41
C PHE A 21 -11.54 -12.36 -0.24
N LEU A 22 -12.24 -11.83 0.78
CA LEU A 22 -12.68 -12.59 1.94
C LEU A 22 -13.72 -13.67 1.60
N ARG A 23 -14.56 -13.40 0.59
CA ARG A 23 -15.61 -14.31 0.12
C ARG A 23 -15.13 -15.35 -0.89
N ALA A 24 -13.98 -15.17 -1.53
CA ALA A 24 -13.48 -16.11 -2.53
C ALA A 24 -13.18 -17.48 -1.88
N LYS A 25 -13.88 -18.54 -2.34
CA LYS A 25 -13.70 -19.92 -1.87
C LYS A 25 -13.21 -20.87 -2.95
N SER A 26 -13.22 -20.46 -4.21
CA SER A 26 -12.74 -21.25 -5.34
C SER A 26 -11.54 -20.58 -6.04
N PRO A 27 -10.72 -21.37 -6.77
CA PRO A 27 -9.63 -20.83 -7.59
C PRO A 27 -10.09 -19.73 -8.57
N GLU A 28 -11.26 -19.87 -9.17
CA GLU A 28 -11.89 -18.92 -10.10
C GLU A 28 -12.19 -17.59 -9.42
N GLN A 29 -12.88 -17.64 -8.29
CA GLN A 29 -13.22 -16.44 -7.52
C GLN A 29 -11.96 -15.73 -7.04
N ARG A 30 -10.96 -16.51 -6.59
CA ARG A 30 -9.69 -15.96 -6.10
C ARG A 30 -8.88 -15.33 -7.23
N ALA A 31 -8.75 -16.00 -8.37
CA ALA A 31 -8.07 -15.49 -9.56
C ALA A 31 -8.68 -14.16 -10.02
N ALA A 32 -10.01 -14.06 -10.08
CA ALA A 32 -10.69 -12.83 -10.48
C ALA A 32 -10.36 -11.64 -9.55
N VAL A 33 -10.28 -11.88 -8.24
CA VAL A 33 -9.95 -10.84 -7.27
C VAL A 33 -8.46 -10.51 -7.29
N ASP A 34 -7.60 -11.52 -7.37
CA ASP A 34 -6.16 -11.32 -7.39
C ASP A 34 -5.76 -10.46 -8.60
N LEU A 35 -6.32 -10.70 -9.78
CA LEU A 35 -6.07 -9.83 -10.94
C LEU A 35 -6.46 -8.37 -10.69
N ASP A 36 -7.65 -8.13 -10.14
CA ASP A 36 -8.13 -6.77 -9.82
C ASP A 36 -7.30 -6.09 -8.71
N THR A 37 -6.60 -6.88 -7.88
CA THR A 37 -5.68 -6.36 -6.86
C THR A 37 -4.27 -6.11 -7.39
N HIS A 38 -3.80 -6.97 -8.28
CA HIS A 38 -2.41 -7.02 -8.71
C HIS A 38 -2.12 -6.06 -9.84
N CYS A 39 -3.05 -5.90 -10.78
CA CYS A 39 -2.82 -5.21 -12.04
C CYS A 39 -3.75 -3.99 -12.21
N SER A 40 -3.33 -3.01 -13.01
CA SER A 40 -4.22 -1.95 -13.46
C SER A 40 -5.28 -2.45 -14.46
N GLU A 41 -6.43 -1.78 -14.51
CA GLU A 41 -7.52 -2.15 -15.43
C GLU A 41 -7.09 -2.07 -16.89
N GLU A 42 -6.40 -0.99 -17.26
CA GLU A 42 -5.86 -0.78 -18.61
C GLU A 42 -4.95 -1.95 -19.05
N TYR A 43 -4.10 -2.43 -18.14
CA TYR A 43 -3.25 -3.58 -18.42
C TYR A 43 -4.07 -4.88 -18.57
N LEU A 44 -5.15 -5.05 -17.83
CA LEU A 44 -5.98 -6.25 -17.94
C LEU A 44 -6.86 -6.24 -19.21
N GLU A 45 -7.31 -5.07 -19.65
CA GLU A 45 -8.18 -4.89 -20.81
C GLU A 45 -7.44 -4.98 -22.15
N GLU A 46 -6.11 -4.83 -22.18
CA GLU A 46 -5.32 -4.90 -23.42
C GLU A 46 -5.52 -6.24 -24.15
N CYS A 47 -5.71 -6.18 -25.47
CA CYS A 47 -5.82 -7.35 -26.34
C CYS A 47 -4.45 -7.93 -26.67
N ILE A 48 -4.26 -9.22 -26.35
CA ILE A 48 -3.08 -10.02 -26.69
C ILE A 48 -3.52 -11.10 -27.69
N GLY A 49 -3.39 -10.78 -28.98
CA GLY A 49 -3.94 -11.57 -30.06
C GLY A 49 -5.48 -11.56 -30.03
N PRO A 50 -6.16 -12.72 -30.02
CA PRO A 50 -7.62 -12.78 -30.00
C PRO A 50 -8.26 -12.60 -28.61
N ASN A 51 -7.46 -12.59 -27.53
CA ASN A 51 -7.96 -12.56 -26.15
C ASN A 51 -7.51 -11.29 -25.42
N THR A 52 -8.21 -10.90 -24.37
CA THR A 52 -7.69 -9.90 -23.43
C THR A 52 -6.63 -10.51 -22.53
N ARG A 53 -5.69 -9.69 -22.05
CA ARG A 53 -4.69 -10.12 -21.07
C ARG A 53 -5.36 -10.68 -19.81
N ARG A 54 -6.48 -10.09 -19.37
CA ARG A 54 -7.32 -10.60 -18.28
C ARG A 54 -7.71 -12.05 -18.49
N ALA A 55 -8.21 -12.42 -19.67
CA ALA A 55 -8.65 -13.78 -19.94
C ALA A 55 -7.48 -14.79 -19.88
N ILE A 56 -6.32 -14.42 -20.43
CA ILE A 56 -5.11 -15.25 -20.40
C ILE A 56 -4.62 -15.43 -18.96
N LEU A 57 -4.40 -14.32 -18.24
CA LEU A 57 -3.89 -14.38 -16.86
C LEU A 57 -4.86 -15.07 -15.92
N TYR A 58 -6.17 -14.91 -16.13
CA TYR A 58 -7.19 -15.59 -15.34
C TYR A 58 -7.03 -17.11 -15.43
N GLN A 59 -6.86 -17.66 -16.63
CA GLN A 59 -6.64 -19.10 -16.82
C GLN A 59 -5.36 -19.58 -16.12
N GLU A 60 -4.26 -18.82 -16.23
CA GLU A 60 -3.01 -19.17 -15.57
C GLU A 60 -3.11 -19.10 -14.03
N TYR A 61 -3.81 -18.12 -13.49
CA TYR A 61 -4.06 -18.01 -12.05
C TYR A 61 -4.94 -19.16 -11.55
N VAL A 62 -6.05 -19.48 -12.24
CA VAL A 62 -6.92 -20.60 -11.88
C VAL A 62 -6.14 -21.91 -11.89
N LYS A 63 -5.32 -22.14 -12.93
CA LYS A 63 -4.47 -23.33 -13.04
C LYS A 63 -3.45 -23.39 -11.90
N GLY A 64 -2.77 -22.29 -11.60
CA GLY A 64 -1.80 -22.20 -10.50
C GLY A 64 -2.44 -22.50 -9.15
N ILE A 65 -3.52 -21.80 -8.81
CA ILE A 65 -4.23 -21.97 -7.52
C ILE A 65 -4.82 -23.38 -7.42
N SER A 66 -5.34 -23.95 -8.50
CA SER A 66 -5.87 -25.31 -8.51
C SER A 66 -4.78 -26.36 -8.27
N ALA A 67 -3.56 -26.12 -8.76
CA ALA A 67 -2.45 -27.05 -8.60
C ALA A 67 -1.79 -26.96 -7.21
N THR A 68 -1.65 -25.75 -6.65
CA THR A 68 -0.94 -25.52 -5.39
C THR A 68 -1.84 -25.37 -4.17
N GLY A 69 -3.15 -25.22 -4.40
CA GLY A 69 -4.12 -24.82 -3.38
C GLY A 69 -4.10 -23.30 -3.10
N MET A 70 -5.09 -22.87 -2.30
CA MET A 70 -5.14 -21.51 -1.77
C MET A 70 -4.06 -21.29 -0.72
N GLN A 71 -3.73 -20.01 -0.47
CA GLN A 71 -2.86 -19.63 0.64
C GLN A 71 -3.38 -20.21 1.97
N SER A 72 -2.51 -20.85 2.74
CA SER A 72 -2.86 -21.38 4.05
C SER A 72 -3.13 -20.27 5.06
N ASN A 73 -3.91 -20.57 6.12
CA ASN A 73 -4.16 -19.63 7.21
C ASN A 73 -2.86 -19.14 7.86
N TYR A 74 -1.87 -20.02 8.05
CA TYR A 74 -0.56 -19.63 8.58
C TYR A 74 0.18 -18.65 7.66
N GLY A 75 0.11 -18.85 6.34
CA GLY A 75 0.70 -17.93 5.37
C GLY A 75 0.04 -16.55 5.42
N PHE A 76 -1.30 -16.53 5.52
CA PHE A 76 -2.06 -15.29 5.63
C PHE A 76 -1.81 -14.56 6.96
N GLU A 77 -1.90 -15.26 8.09
CA GLU A 77 -1.60 -14.71 9.41
C GLU A 77 -0.16 -14.20 9.50
N GLY A 78 0.79 -14.90 8.90
CA GLY A 78 2.19 -14.47 8.81
C GLY A 78 2.36 -13.15 8.06
N GLN A 79 1.66 -12.96 6.94
CA GLN A 79 1.65 -11.69 6.21
C GLN A 79 1.05 -10.56 7.06
N LEU A 80 -0.09 -10.80 7.71
CA LEU A 80 -0.71 -9.82 8.60
C LEU A 80 0.21 -9.43 9.77
N TYR A 81 0.85 -10.43 10.38
CA TYR A 81 1.78 -10.23 11.47
C TYR A 81 2.99 -9.41 11.01
N ALA A 82 3.55 -9.70 9.83
CA ALA A 82 4.65 -8.93 9.26
C ALA A 82 4.24 -7.47 9.03
N CYS A 83 3.07 -7.21 8.41
CA CYS A 83 2.55 -5.85 8.23
C CYS A 83 2.31 -5.13 9.58
N TRP A 84 1.95 -5.85 10.63
CA TRP A 84 1.67 -5.27 11.94
C TRP A 84 2.92 -4.93 12.75
N THR A 85 3.92 -5.79 12.67
CA THR A 85 5.10 -5.75 13.53
C THR A 85 6.30 -5.08 12.87
N HIS A 86 6.41 -5.18 11.55
CA HIS A 86 7.54 -4.59 10.83
C HIS A 86 7.33 -3.11 10.54
N LYS A 87 8.34 -2.33 10.90
CA LYS A 87 8.40 -0.90 10.62
C LYS A 87 9.84 -0.48 10.36
N MET A 88 10.02 0.43 9.40
CA MET A 88 11.26 1.18 9.23
C MET A 88 11.38 2.21 10.36
N THR A 89 12.19 1.86 11.38
CA THR A 89 12.54 2.76 12.48
C THR A 89 13.50 3.83 11.99
N ARG A 90 13.63 4.92 12.76
CA ARG A 90 14.57 6.00 12.45
C ARG A 90 16.00 5.48 12.33
N THR A 91 16.44 4.64 13.27
CA THR A 91 17.77 4.02 13.24
C THR A 91 18.00 3.19 11.98
N LYS A 92 17.00 2.40 11.52
CA LYS A 92 17.12 1.63 10.28
C LYS A 92 17.22 2.54 9.04
N ILE A 93 16.46 3.64 9.02
CA ILE A 93 16.52 4.63 7.95
C ILE A 93 17.89 5.33 7.94
N GLU A 94 18.40 5.75 9.10
CA GLU A 94 19.72 6.38 9.22
C GLU A 94 20.85 5.42 8.81
N LEU A 95 20.74 4.14 9.17
CA LEU A 95 21.69 3.11 8.75
C LEU A 95 21.76 3.00 7.21
N ILE A 96 20.61 2.91 6.54
CA ILE A 96 20.55 2.89 5.06
C ILE A 96 21.18 4.16 4.48
N ARG A 97 20.84 5.33 5.00
CA ARG A 97 21.39 6.62 4.52
C ARG A 97 22.91 6.69 4.68
N SER A 98 23.44 6.15 5.79
CA SER A 98 24.88 6.14 6.07
C SER A 98 25.66 5.07 5.31
N ALA A 99 24.99 4.06 4.76
CA ALA A 99 25.64 2.96 4.04
C ALA A 99 26.20 3.37 2.66
N GLY A 100 25.85 4.56 2.16
CA GLY A 100 26.46 5.15 0.98
C GLY A 100 25.96 4.62 -0.36
N PHE A 101 24.96 3.72 -0.38
CA PHE A 101 24.34 3.26 -1.64
C PHE A 101 23.12 4.11 -1.99
N LEU A 102 22.89 4.25 -3.30
CA LEU A 102 21.71 4.91 -3.87
C LEU A 102 20.50 3.97 -3.82
N VAL A 103 19.29 4.54 -3.75
CA VAL A 103 18.03 3.80 -3.69
C VAL A 103 17.07 4.31 -4.77
N SER A 104 16.44 3.39 -5.51
CA SER A 104 15.26 3.67 -6.32
C SER A 104 14.03 3.08 -5.64
N VAL A 105 13.02 3.91 -5.37
CA VAL A 105 11.69 3.46 -4.95
C VAL A 105 10.79 3.50 -6.17
N ILE A 106 10.57 2.33 -6.79
CA ILE A 106 9.76 2.17 -8.01
C ILE A 106 8.38 1.66 -7.60
N HIS A 107 7.31 2.38 -7.98
CA HIS A 107 5.97 2.07 -7.50
C HIS A 107 4.86 2.38 -8.51
N GLY A 108 3.80 1.57 -8.54
CA GLY A 108 2.62 1.79 -9.36
C GLY A 108 1.63 2.78 -8.75
N ARG A 109 1.17 3.76 -9.53
CA ARG A 109 0.23 4.80 -9.06
C ARG A 109 -1.13 4.25 -8.62
N HIS A 110 -1.54 3.11 -9.15
CA HIS A 110 -2.84 2.49 -8.92
C HIS A 110 -2.75 1.27 -8.00
N ASP A 111 -1.61 1.09 -7.30
CA ASP A 111 -1.46 0.03 -6.32
C ASP A 111 -2.44 0.22 -5.15
N ILE A 112 -3.42 -0.66 -5.03
CA ILE A 112 -4.41 -0.64 -3.94
C ILE A 112 -3.97 -1.45 -2.72
N ILE A 113 -2.96 -2.33 -2.86
CA ILE A 113 -2.41 -3.15 -1.78
C ILE A 113 -1.44 -2.29 -0.95
N ALA A 114 -0.47 -1.67 -1.62
CA ALA A 114 0.49 -0.76 -1.03
C ALA A 114 0.35 0.62 -1.69
N GLN A 115 -0.58 1.42 -1.21
CA GLN A 115 -0.88 2.73 -1.82
C GLN A 115 0.37 3.62 -1.97
N ILE A 116 0.45 4.34 -3.08
CA ILE A 116 1.61 5.16 -3.48
C ILE A 116 2.07 6.16 -2.40
N TYR A 117 1.16 6.60 -1.53
CA TYR A 117 1.49 7.40 -0.35
C TYR A 117 2.63 6.79 0.48
N TYR A 118 2.63 5.47 0.68
CA TYR A 118 3.62 4.77 1.48
C TYR A 118 4.99 4.73 0.81
N ALA A 119 5.03 4.54 -0.52
CA ALA A 119 6.24 4.57 -1.31
C ALA A 119 6.86 5.98 -1.30
N ARG A 120 6.06 7.03 -1.55
CA ARG A 120 6.50 8.44 -1.44
C ARG A 120 7.08 8.74 -0.06
N ARG A 121 6.37 8.36 1.00
CA ARG A 121 6.82 8.57 2.38
C ARG A 121 8.11 7.80 2.71
N LEU A 122 8.33 6.63 2.12
CA LEU A 122 9.58 5.90 2.27
C LEU A 122 10.72 6.64 1.57
N ALA A 123 10.53 7.07 0.32
CA ALA A 123 11.52 7.86 -0.41
C ALA A 123 11.89 9.15 0.33
N GLU A 124 10.91 9.89 0.85
CA GLU A 124 11.11 11.09 1.68
C GLU A 124 11.98 10.83 2.90
N LYS A 125 11.71 9.73 3.64
CA LYS A 125 12.52 9.35 4.80
C LYS A 125 13.96 8.98 4.44
N LEU A 126 14.16 8.43 3.24
CA LEU A 126 15.45 8.03 2.72
C LEU A 126 16.21 9.18 2.05
N HIS A 127 15.64 10.38 1.95
CA HIS A 127 16.33 11.53 1.40
C HIS A 127 17.70 11.77 2.09
N PRO A 128 18.78 12.08 1.35
CA PRO A 128 18.84 12.30 -0.09
C PRO A 128 19.14 11.04 -0.92
N VAL A 129 19.32 9.85 -0.32
CA VAL A 129 19.80 8.68 -1.07
C VAL A 129 18.75 8.01 -1.96
N ALA A 130 17.47 8.40 -1.84
CA ALA A 130 16.39 7.81 -2.61
C ALA A 130 15.87 8.70 -3.74
N ARG A 131 15.52 8.07 -4.86
CA ARG A 131 14.73 8.62 -5.96
C ARG A 131 13.37 7.92 -5.98
N MET A 132 12.29 8.68 -6.13
CA MET A 132 10.93 8.14 -6.28
C MET A 132 10.57 8.02 -7.76
N ILE A 133 10.14 6.84 -8.21
CA ILE A 133 9.76 6.57 -9.59
C ILE A 133 8.33 6.07 -9.61
N GLU A 134 7.43 6.92 -10.13
CA GLU A 134 5.99 6.69 -10.11
C GLU A 134 5.50 6.28 -11.50
N LEU A 135 5.18 5.00 -11.65
CA LEU A 135 4.76 4.43 -12.93
C LEU A 135 3.24 4.26 -12.98
N HIS A 136 2.68 4.36 -14.18
CA HIS A 136 1.28 4.01 -14.39
C HIS A 136 1.13 2.49 -14.32
N GLY A 137 0.49 1.98 -13.27
CA GLY A 137 0.30 0.54 -13.08
C GLY A 137 -0.21 0.23 -11.68
N GLY A 138 -0.59 -1.02 -11.46
CA GLY A 138 -1.04 -1.56 -10.19
C GLY A 138 0.10 -2.00 -9.28
N HIS A 139 -0.16 -3.02 -8.45
CA HIS A 139 0.81 -3.56 -7.50
C HIS A 139 1.99 -4.25 -8.20
N LEU A 140 1.73 -5.00 -9.28
CA LEU A 140 2.73 -5.70 -10.08
C LEU A 140 3.27 -4.82 -11.21
N VAL A 141 3.62 -3.57 -10.90
CA VAL A 141 4.07 -2.59 -11.90
C VAL A 141 5.30 -3.06 -12.69
N SER A 142 6.12 -3.93 -12.12
CA SER A 142 7.26 -4.57 -12.81
C SER A 142 6.84 -5.53 -13.93
N HIS A 143 5.62 -6.07 -13.90
CA HIS A 143 5.04 -6.86 -14.98
C HIS A 143 4.29 -5.99 -16.00
N GLU A 144 3.80 -4.82 -15.57
CA GLU A 144 3.01 -3.92 -16.40
C GLU A 144 3.85 -2.92 -17.22
N ARG A 145 5.02 -2.56 -16.70
CA ARG A 145 5.91 -1.50 -17.23
C ARG A 145 7.35 -1.99 -17.24
N ILE A 146 7.57 -3.12 -17.92
CA ILE A 146 8.84 -3.85 -17.91
C ILE A 146 9.97 -2.94 -18.40
N GLU A 147 9.74 -2.20 -19.47
CA GLU A 147 10.71 -1.31 -20.09
C GLU A 147 11.10 -0.16 -19.14
N GLU A 148 10.14 0.51 -18.53
CA GLU A 148 10.39 1.63 -17.62
C GLU A 148 11.03 1.17 -16.31
N VAL A 149 10.64 0.00 -15.80
CA VAL A 149 11.28 -0.60 -14.61
C VAL A 149 12.72 -1.00 -14.91
N ASN A 150 12.98 -1.65 -16.06
CA ASN A 150 14.33 -2.01 -16.45
C ASN A 150 15.21 -0.78 -16.67
N GLN A 151 14.66 0.27 -17.29
CA GLN A 151 15.34 1.54 -17.46
C GLN A 151 15.69 2.19 -16.11
N ALA A 152 14.75 2.21 -15.16
CA ALA A 152 14.97 2.72 -13.81
C ALA A 152 16.06 1.95 -13.04
N ILE A 153 16.12 0.63 -13.21
CA ILE A 153 17.17 -0.21 -12.61
C ILE A 153 18.52 0.08 -13.26
N LEU A 154 18.57 0.17 -14.59
CA LEU A 154 19.80 0.48 -15.32
C LEU A 154 20.37 1.85 -14.96
N GLU A 155 19.50 2.85 -14.77
CA GLU A 155 19.90 4.17 -14.29
C GLU A 155 20.51 4.12 -12.89
N LEU A 156 19.94 3.34 -11.97
CA LEU A 156 20.47 3.16 -10.63
C LEU A 156 21.86 2.49 -10.67
N ILE A 157 22.04 1.47 -11.51
CA ILE A 157 23.34 0.79 -11.70
C ILE A 157 24.39 1.80 -12.19
N LYS A 158 24.11 2.50 -13.29
CA LYS A 158 25.02 3.50 -13.87
C LYS A 158 25.37 4.61 -12.88
N ALA A 159 24.37 5.11 -12.14
CA ALA A 159 24.57 6.14 -11.11
C ALA A 159 25.45 5.65 -9.96
N SER A 160 25.33 4.38 -9.60
CA SER A 160 26.16 3.76 -8.56
C SER A 160 27.60 3.54 -9.04
N GLU A 161 27.80 3.13 -10.30
CA GLU A 161 29.14 2.93 -10.91
C GLU A 161 29.95 4.22 -10.93
N VAL A 162 29.33 5.35 -11.28
CA VAL A 162 30.00 6.67 -11.30
C VAL A 162 29.92 7.40 -9.96
N SER A 163 29.41 6.76 -8.91
CA SER A 163 29.30 7.32 -7.55
C SER A 163 28.62 8.70 -7.51
N ILE A 164 27.47 8.83 -8.19
CA ILE A 164 26.68 10.08 -8.21
C ILE A 164 26.41 10.56 -6.78
N ASN A 165 26.51 11.88 -6.56
CA ASN A 165 26.17 12.48 -5.28
C ASN A 165 24.69 12.20 -4.96
N PRO A 166 24.34 11.68 -3.77
CA PRO A 166 22.95 11.45 -3.38
C PRO A 166 22.01 12.66 -3.60
N ASN A 167 22.51 13.89 -3.41
CA ASN A 167 21.71 15.10 -3.62
C ASN A 167 21.40 15.39 -5.10
N GLU A 168 22.18 14.83 -6.03
CA GLU A 168 21.93 14.86 -7.47
C GLU A 168 21.08 13.66 -7.91
N TRP A 169 21.16 12.55 -7.18
CA TRP A 169 20.38 11.34 -7.45
C TRP A 169 18.88 11.55 -7.19
N THR A 170 18.53 12.15 -6.05
CA THR A 170 17.14 12.36 -5.62
C THR A 170 16.37 13.32 -6.54
N ASN A 171 15.13 12.96 -6.89
CA ASN A 171 14.17 13.83 -7.55
C ASN A 171 13.15 14.46 -6.58
N LEU A 172 13.25 14.15 -5.28
CA LEU A 172 12.39 14.72 -4.26
C LEU A 172 12.69 16.22 -4.09
N PRO A 173 11.67 17.06 -3.84
CA PRO A 173 11.90 18.47 -3.59
C PRO A 173 12.85 18.63 -2.42
N LYS A 174 13.82 19.55 -2.55
CA LYS A 174 14.65 19.96 -1.41
C LYS A 174 13.68 20.44 -0.34
N ASN A 175 13.61 19.72 0.78
CA ASN A 175 12.75 20.09 1.89
C ASN A 175 13.00 21.57 2.20
N LYS A 176 12.00 22.43 1.94
CA LYS A 176 11.95 23.72 2.63
C LYS A 176 11.94 23.34 4.11
N SER A 177 13.01 23.66 4.82
CA SER A 177 13.13 23.47 6.26
C SER A 177 11.84 23.96 6.93
N GLY A 178 10.96 23.04 7.33
CA GLY A 178 9.65 23.40 7.85
C GLY A 178 8.53 22.40 7.58
N TRP A 179 8.77 21.09 7.73
CA TRP A 179 7.63 20.19 8.00
C TRP A 179 7.18 20.42 9.46
N ILE A 180 6.50 21.54 9.69
CA ILE A 180 5.47 21.57 10.72
C ILE A 180 4.44 20.59 10.16
N GLY A 181 4.27 19.43 10.80
CA GLY A 181 3.13 18.56 10.48
C GLY A 181 1.83 19.36 10.54
N PRO A 182 0.65 18.78 10.29
CA PRO A 182 -0.55 19.43 10.79
C PRO A 182 -0.40 19.49 12.32
N ARG A 183 0.13 20.61 12.85
CA ARG A 183 -0.25 21.10 14.15
C ARG A 183 -1.74 21.27 13.96
N VAL A 184 -2.50 20.30 14.46
CA VAL A 184 -3.84 20.59 14.91
C VAL A 184 -3.66 21.83 15.79
N THR A 185 -3.98 22.98 15.23
CA THR A 185 -4.11 24.21 16.00
C THR A 185 -5.29 23.90 16.90
N LEU A 186 -5.01 23.36 18.07
CA LEU A 186 -5.92 23.40 19.18
C LEU A 186 -6.06 24.89 19.46
N ILE A 187 -7.02 25.52 18.80
CA ILE A 187 -7.45 26.87 19.11
C ILE A 187 -7.95 26.76 20.54
N ARG A 188 -7.06 27.10 21.48
CA ARG A 188 -7.39 27.31 22.87
C ARG A 188 -8.22 28.59 22.90
N ILE A 189 -9.51 28.46 22.64
CA ILE A 189 -10.47 29.50 23.02
C ILE A 189 -10.54 29.42 24.54
N ASN A 190 -9.81 30.31 25.20
CA ASN A 190 -10.08 30.62 26.60
C ASN A 190 -11.40 31.38 26.61
N THR A 191 -12.49 30.67 26.86
CA THR A 191 -13.70 31.21 27.48
C THR A 191 -14.13 30.26 28.57
N GLU A 192 -14.50 30.86 29.70
CA GLU A 192 -14.68 30.26 31.01
C GLU A 192 -15.73 29.14 31.04
N GLY A 193 -15.49 28.11 31.86
CA GLY A 193 -16.54 27.24 32.40
C GLY A 193 -16.80 25.89 31.69
N GLY A 194 -16.30 24.79 32.29
CA GLY A 194 -16.99 23.49 32.33
C GLY A 194 -16.95 22.54 31.11
N SER A 195 -16.39 21.34 31.31
CA SER A 195 -16.81 20.07 30.68
C SER A 195 -16.47 19.75 29.19
N ASN A 196 -15.35 20.20 28.62
CA ASN A 196 -14.97 19.75 27.27
C ASN A 196 -14.34 18.34 27.20
N ILE A 197 -13.78 17.83 28.30
CA ILE A 197 -13.12 16.51 28.33
C ILE A 197 -14.15 15.36 28.30
N SER A 198 -15.33 15.54 28.90
CA SER A 198 -16.35 14.48 28.97
C SER A 198 -17.01 14.21 27.61
N ILE A 199 -17.19 15.26 26.79
CA ILE A 199 -17.83 15.15 25.46
C ILE A 199 -16.91 14.42 24.47
N VAL A 200 -15.61 14.72 24.46
CA VAL A 200 -14.65 14.05 23.56
C VAL A 200 -14.52 12.57 23.91
N LEU A 201 -14.43 12.23 25.20
CA LEU A 201 -14.42 10.83 25.65
C LEU A 201 -15.74 10.12 25.36
N TYR A 202 -16.87 10.81 25.51
CA TYR A 202 -18.20 10.28 25.18
C TYR A 202 -18.34 9.97 23.69
N VAL A 203 -17.93 10.89 22.80
CA VAL A 203 -17.96 10.69 21.35
C VAL A 203 -17.00 9.56 20.93
N LEU A 204 -15.79 9.49 21.48
CA LEU A 204 -14.84 8.39 21.23
C LEU A 204 -15.40 7.03 21.68
N SER A 205 -16.08 6.99 22.83
CA SER A 205 -16.69 5.75 23.34
C SER A 205 -17.84 5.26 22.45
N ARG A 206 -18.69 6.18 21.97
CA ARG A 206 -19.79 5.88 21.03
C ARG A 206 -19.28 5.41 19.68
N LEU A 207 -18.19 6.01 19.18
CA LEU A 207 -17.57 5.61 17.92
C LEU A 207 -16.95 4.20 18.02
N ASN A 208 -16.30 3.89 19.15
CA ASN A 208 -15.79 2.54 19.41
C ASN A 208 -16.91 1.50 19.49
N ILE A 209 -18.03 1.81 20.15
CA ILE A 209 -19.18 0.90 20.21
C ILE A 209 -19.77 0.68 18.81
N PHE A 210 -19.93 1.74 18.02
CA PHE A 210 -20.42 1.62 16.64
C PHE A 210 -19.49 0.76 15.77
N LEU A 211 -18.17 0.96 15.87
CA LEU A 211 -17.19 0.13 15.16
C LEU A 211 -17.27 -1.33 15.61
N LEU A 212 -17.38 -1.60 16.91
CA LEU A 212 -17.52 -2.97 17.44
C LEU A 212 -18.81 -3.63 16.94
N TYR A 213 -19.93 -2.91 16.87
CA TYR A 213 -21.17 -3.42 16.30
C TYR A 213 -21.05 -3.70 14.80
N LEU A 214 -20.41 -2.81 14.05
CA LEU A 214 -20.18 -3.01 12.63
C LEU A 214 -19.29 -4.23 12.38
N PHE A 215 -18.21 -4.39 13.15
CA PHE A 215 -17.35 -5.58 13.07
C PHE A 215 -18.09 -6.84 13.50
N GLY A 216 -18.93 -6.79 14.53
CA GLY A 216 -19.76 -7.90 14.96
C GLY A 216 -20.74 -8.35 13.87
N LEU A 217 -21.42 -7.40 13.21
CA LEU A 217 -22.33 -7.70 12.09
C LEU A 217 -21.59 -8.27 10.87
N ILE A 218 -20.38 -7.77 10.60
CA ILE A 218 -19.53 -8.32 9.54
C ILE A 218 -19.15 -9.77 9.86
N VAL A 219 -18.68 -10.06 11.08
CA VAL A 219 -18.33 -11.43 11.51
C VAL A 219 -19.54 -12.36 11.46
N LEU A 220 -20.71 -11.91 11.93
CA LEU A 220 -21.93 -12.72 11.94
C LEU A 220 -22.43 -13.03 10.51
N ALA A 221 -22.33 -12.07 9.60
CA ALA A 221 -22.61 -12.27 8.18
C ALA A 221 -21.59 -13.18 7.48
N PHE A 222 -20.38 -13.35 8.04
CA PHE A 222 -19.37 -14.28 7.54
C PHE A 222 -19.51 -15.70 8.11
N GLU A 223 -20.02 -15.88 9.33
CA GLU A 223 -20.22 -17.20 9.94
C GLU A 223 -21.48 -17.91 9.43
N TYR A 224 -22.52 -17.16 9.07
CA TYR A 224 -23.86 -17.71 8.79
C TYR A 224 -24.42 -17.33 7.41
N GLY A 225 -23.62 -16.71 6.53
CA GLY A 225 -24.03 -16.21 5.21
C GLY A 225 -23.26 -16.80 4.04
#